data_AF-A0A2D5H7P6-F1
#
_entry.id   AF-A0A2D5H7P6-F1
#
_cell.length_a   1.000
_cell.length_b   1.000
_cell.length_c   1.000
_cell.angle_alpha   90.00
_cell.angle_beta   90.00
_cell.angle_gamma   90.00
#
_symmetry.space_group_name_H-M   'P 1'
#
loop_
_entity.id
_entity.type
_entity.pdbx_description
1 polymer ?
#
loop_
_entity_poly.entity_id
_entity_poly.type
_entity_poly.pdbx_seq_one_letter_code
_entity_poly.pdbx_strand_id
1 'polypeptide(L)' 'MIRVWAAATGLFLVALYFGVMSTGTEPSPLIAMLATAIAGFEIFFFGQDQWLKRRGKHG' A
#
# COMPACT_ATOMS: atom_id res chain seq x y z
N MET A 1 -12.33 -1.04 8.42
CA MET A 1 -11.36 -0.78 9.51
C MET A 1 -9.99 -1.38 9.23
N ILE A 2 -9.84 -2.71 9.09
CA ILE A 2 -8.53 -3.36 8.87
C ILE A 2 -7.73 -2.80 7.66
N ARG A 3 -8.42 -2.50 6.55
CA ARG A 3 -7.79 -1.96 5.33
C ARG A 3 -7.25 -0.53 5.49
N VAL A 4 -7.94 0.29 6.29
CA VAL A 4 -7.46 1.66 6.58
C VAL A 4 -6.15 1.59 7.37
N TRP A 5 -6.06 0.65 8.33
CA TRP A 5 -4.83 0.41 9.08
C TRP A 5 -3.70 -0.16 8.23
N ALA A 6 -4.01 -1.05 7.29
CA ALA A 6 -3.03 -1.57 6.32
C ALA A 6 -2.47 -0.42 5.46
N ALA A 7 -3.35 0.40 4.86
CA ALA A 7 -2.95 1.55 4.06
C ALA A 7 -2.11 2.57 4.85
N ALA A 8 -2.51 2.89 6.10
CA ALA A 8 -1.76 3.77 6.97
C ALA A 8 -0.36 3.21 7.31
N THR A 9 -0.26 1.90 7.55
CA THR A 9 1.02 1.22 7.76
C THR A 9 1.90 1.30 6.51
N GLY A 10 1.33 1.08 5.32
CA GLY A 10 2.06 1.23 4.05
C GLY A 10 2.61 2.64 3.87
N LEU A 11 1.78 3.66 4.11
CA LEU A 11 2.19 5.07 4.07
C LEU A 11 3.30 5.40 5.06
N PHE A 12 3.20 4.86 6.29
CA PHE A 12 4.24 5.01 7.30
C PHE A 12 5.57 4.39 6.86
N LEU A 13 5.56 3.18 6.28
CA LEU A 13 6.76 2.52 5.79
C LEU A 13 7.41 3.28 4.63
N VAL A 14 6.61 3.85 3.73
CA VAL A 14 7.12 4.72 2.65
C VAL A 14 7.78 5.97 3.24
N ALA A 15 7.11 6.64 4.17
CA ALA A 15 7.67 7.82 4.84
C ALA A 15 8.97 7.48 5.59
N LEU A 16 9.03 6.33 6.26
CA LEU A 16 10.22 5.84 6.95
C LEU A 16 11.37 5.57 5.98
N TYR A 17 11.09 4.91 4.85
CA TYR A 17 12.10 4.61 3.82
C TYR A 17 12.76 5.89 3.30
N PHE A 18 11.95 6.88 2.91
CA PHE A 18 12.46 8.17 2.44
C PHE A 18 13.07 9.01 3.56
N GLY A 19 12.56 8.90 4.79
CA GLY A 19 13.15 9.54 5.97
C GLY A 19 14.58 9.06 6.21
N VAL A 20 14.82 7.75 6.19
CA VAL A 20 16.17 7.15 6.32
C VAL A 20 17.06 7.56 5.15
N MET A 21 16.53 7.57 3.93
CA MET A 21 17.28 8.01 2.75
C MET A 21 17.70 9.49 2.87
N SER A 22 16.86 10.34 3.46
CA SER A 22 17.15 11.77 3.63
C SER A 22 18.32 12.05 4.59
N THR A 23 18.65 11.11 5.49
CA THR A 23 19.81 11.21 6.38
C THR A 23 21.10 10.67 5.74
N GLY A 24 21.08 10.30 4.45
CA GLY A 24 22.20 9.67 3.75
C GLY A 24 22.48 8.23 4.19
N THR A 25 21.57 7.63 4.95
CA THR A 25 21.67 6.23 5.39
C THR A 25 20.99 5.32 4.38
N GLU A 26 21.56 4.15 4.11
CA GLU A 26 20.96 3.16 3.22
C GLU A 26 19.72 2.53 3.90
N PRO A 27 18.51 2.69 3.33
CA PRO A 27 17.32 2.11 3.94
C PRO A 27 17.29 0.60 3.77
N SER A 28 16.77 -0.12 4.78
CA SER A 28 16.65 -1.57 4.71
C SER A 28 15.77 -2.02 3.53
N PRO A 29 16.22 -3.00 2.71
CA PRO A 29 15.42 -3.56 1.62
C PRO A 29 14.08 -4.14 2.08
N LEU A 30 14.00 -4.61 3.33
CA LEU A 30 12.76 -5.13 3.91
C LEU A 30 11.65 -4.07 3.98
N ILE A 31 12.00 -2.80 4.24
CA ILE A 31 11.02 -1.71 4.33
C ILE A 31 10.37 -1.49 2.96
N ALA A 32 11.18 -1.43 1.90
CA ALA A 32 10.68 -1.28 0.53
C ALA A 32 9.81 -2.48 0.11
N MET A 33 10.22 -3.69 0.46
CA MET A 33 9.46 -4.91 0.17
C MET A 33 8.10 -4.91 0.86
N LEU A 34 8.05 -4.59 2.16
CA LEU A 34 6.80 -4.52 2.94
C LEU A 34 5.88 -3.40 2.43
N ALA A 35 6.42 -2.22 2.15
CA ALA A 35 5.65 -1.11 1.58
C ALA A 35 5.02 -1.50 0.23
N THR A 36 5.80 -2.17 -0.64
CA THR A 36 5.33 -2.64 -1.94
C THR A 36 4.26 -3.72 -1.82
N ALA A 37 4.43 -4.68 -0.90
CA ALA A 37 3.46 -5.73 -0.65
C ALA A 37 2.11 -5.16 -0.19
N ILE A 38 2.13 -4.19 0.74
CA ILE A 38 0.91 -3.52 1.22
C ILE A 38 0.25 -2.71 0.09
N ALA A 39 1.03 -1.97 -0.70
CA ALA A 39 0.51 -1.21 -1.83
C ALA A 39 -0.16 -2.12 -2.87
N GLY A 40 0.49 -3.24 -3.23
CA GLY A 40 -0.06 -4.23 -4.16
C GLY A 40 -1.34 -4.89 -3.64
N PHE A 41 -1.36 -5.26 -2.36
CA PHE A 41 -2.56 -5.75 -1.68
C PHE A 41 -3.72 -4.74 -1.82
N GLU A 42 -3.46 -3.47 -1.56
CA GLU A 42 -4.53 -2.48 -1.50
C GLU A 42 -5.07 -2.09 -2.89
N ILE A 43 -4.20 -2.05 -3.90
CA ILE A 43 -4.58 -1.90 -5.31
C ILE A 43 -5.44 -3.10 -5.76
N PHE A 44 -5.06 -4.32 -5.39
CA PHE A 44 -5.81 -5.52 -5.73
C PHE A 44 -7.25 -5.47 -5.20
N PHE A 45 -7.42 -5.18 -3.91
CA PHE A 45 -8.76 -5.05 -3.33
C PHE A 45 -9.56 -3.88 -3.91
N PHE A 46 -8.91 -2.76 -4.19
CA PHE A 46 -9.55 -1.65 -4.89
C PHE A 46 -10.03 -2.08 -6.29
N GLY A 47 -9.19 -2.79 -7.05
CA GLY A 47 -9.54 -3.34 -8.35
C GLY A 47 -10.74 -4.28 -8.30
N GLN A 48 -10.77 -5.19 -7.32
CA GLN A 48 -11.92 -6.08 -7.09
C GLN A 48 -13.21 -5.31 -6.80
N ASP A 49 -13.15 -4.30 -5.93
CA ASP A 49 -14.30 -3.46 -5.60
C ASP A 49 -14.83 -2.69 -6.83
N GLN A 50 -13.93 -2.12 -7.64
CA GLN A 50 -14.32 -1.44 -8.87
C GLN A 50 -14.91 -2.41 -9.91
N TRP A 51 -14.36 -3.61 -10.05
CA TRP A 51 -14.87 -4.62 -10.96
C TRP A 51 -16.28 -5.09 -10.58
N LEU A 52 -16.52 -5.37 -9.29
CA LEU A 52 -17.83 -5.76 -8.78
C LEU A 52 -18.88 -4.66 -8.99
N LYS A 53 -18.52 -3.39 -8.70
CA LYS A 53 -19.38 -2.24 -8.94
C LYS A 53 -19.77 -2.06 -10.40
N ARG A 54 -18.88 -2.39 -11.34
CA ARG A 54 -19.16 -2.35 -12.78
C ARG A 54 -20.11 -3.48 -13.22
N ARG A 55 -20.02 -4.67 -12.61
CA ARG A 55 -20.93 -5.79 -12.92
C ARG A 55 -22.34 -5.61 -12.34
N GLY A 56 -22.48 -4.91 -11.23
CA GLY A 56 -23.79 -4.65 -10.60
C GLY A 56 -24.67 -3.60 -11.31
N LYS A 57 -24.16 -2.91 -12.35
CA LYS A 57 -24.89 -1.88 -13.09
C LYS A 57 -25.66 -2.36 -14.34
N HIS A 58 -25.57 -3.66 -14.68
CA HIS A 58 -26.29 -4.26 -15.81
C HIS A 58 -27.41 -5.22 -15.36
N GLY A 59 -28.16 -4.83 -14.33
CA GLY A 59 -29.42 -5.47 -13.93
C GLY A 59 -30.59 -4.61 -14.37
#